data_AF-A0AA38MMA0-F1
#
_entry.id   AF-A0AA38MMA0-F1
#
_cell.length_a   1.000
_cell.length_b   1.000
_cell.length_c   1.000
_cell.angle_alpha   90.00
_cell.angle_beta   90.00
_cell.angle_gamma   90.00
#
_symmetry.space_group_name_H-M   'P 1'
#
loop_
_entity.id
_entity.type
_entity.pdbx_description
1 polymer ?
#
loop_
_entity_poly.entity_id
_entity_poly.type
_entity_poly.pdbx_seq_one_letter_code
_entity_poly.pdbx_strand_id
1 'polypeptide(L)'
;MPLGKHAKIAIGWTACTTLGIYLFYLSKTSVDKRRYENMKIRERMRLANVEGDAQKLQLMQELEIEMMADMYNRLTTACHKKCIPPVYNDAEIAKGEAVCIDRCVAKFLDIHERIGKKLGQLSMQDEQLLKK
;
A
#
# COMPACT_ATOMS: atom_id res chain seq x y z
N MET A 1 -18.92 28.65 -72.30
CA MET A 1 -19.45 29.85 -71.61
C MET A 1 -18.33 30.45 -70.76
N PRO A 2 -17.82 31.66 -71.05
CA PRO A 2 -16.71 32.23 -70.29
C PRO A 2 -17.22 32.69 -68.91
N LEU A 3 -16.75 32.03 -67.85
CA LEU A 3 -17.07 32.41 -66.48
C LEU A 3 -16.57 33.83 -66.17
N GLY A 4 -17.47 34.68 -65.68
CA GLY A 4 -17.19 36.07 -65.30
C GLY A 4 -16.14 36.17 -64.19
N LYS A 5 -15.38 37.28 -64.18
CA LYS A 5 -14.26 37.51 -63.25
C LYS A 5 -14.64 37.31 -61.76
N HIS A 6 -15.86 37.66 -61.37
CA HIS A 6 -16.36 37.49 -60.00
C HIS A 6 -16.57 36.01 -59.60
N ALA A 7 -16.93 35.13 -60.54
CA ALA A 7 -17.10 33.71 -60.25
C ALA A 7 -15.76 33.03 -59.88
N LYS A 8 -14.66 33.47 -60.49
CA LYS A 8 -13.31 32.95 -60.17
C LYS A 8 -12.85 33.37 -58.78
N ILE A 9 -13.19 34.58 -58.34
CA ILE A 9 -12.88 35.08 -56.99
C ILE A 9 -13.66 34.29 -55.93
N ALA A 10 -14.94 34.02 -56.18
CA ALA A 10 -15.78 33.23 -55.27
C ALA A 10 -15.27 31.79 -55.08
N ILE A 11 -14.85 31.13 -56.15
CA ILE A 11 -14.29 29.76 -56.09
C ILE A 11 -12.95 29.73 -55.32
N GLY A 12 -12.11 30.75 -55.50
CA GLY A 12 -10.84 30.86 -54.75
C GLY A 12 -11.06 31.04 -53.24
N TRP A 13 -12.05 31.85 -52.86
CA TRP A 13 -12.39 32.08 -51.45
C TRP A 13 -12.98 30.85 -50.78
N THR A 14 -13.90 30.15 -51.45
CA THR A 14 -14.46 28.90 -50.91
C THR A 14 -13.39 27.83 -50.76
N ALA A 15 -12.49 27.65 -51.73
CA ALA A 15 -11.38 26.71 -51.61
C ALA A 15 -10.43 27.04 -50.43
N CYS A 16 -10.16 28.32 -50.17
CA CYS A 16 -9.29 28.73 -49.06
C CYS A 16 -9.95 28.48 -47.68
N THR A 17 -11.24 28.81 -47.56
CA THR A 17 -12.00 28.58 -46.32
C THR A 17 -12.20 27.10 -46.02
N THR A 18 -12.50 26.27 -47.03
CA THR A 18 -12.68 24.82 -46.84
C THR A 18 -11.37 24.13 -46.48
N LEU A 19 -10.25 24.51 -47.10
CA LEU A 19 -8.92 23.99 -46.75
C LEU A 19 -8.53 24.35 -45.31
N GLY A 20 -8.82 25.59 -44.88
CA GLY A 20 -8.56 26.04 -43.51
C GLY A 20 -9.38 25.27 -42.47
N ILE A 21 -10.69 25.08 -42.72
CA ILE A 21 -11.56 24.28 -41.84
C ILE A 21 -11.10 22.82 -41.80
N TYR A 22 -10.70 22.25 -42.93
CA TYR A 22 -10.20 20.88 -43.02
C TYR A 22 -8.92 20.68 -42.19
N LEU A 23 -7.95 21.59 -42.30
CA LEU A 23 -6.73 21.58 -41.49
C LEU A 23 -7.03 21.76 -40.00
N PHE A 24 -7.99 22.62 -39.65
CA PHE A 24 -8.40 22.80 -38.26
C PHE A 24 -9.08 21.54 -37.70
N TYR A 25 -9.91 20.86 -38.50
CA TYR A 25 -10.57 19.61 -38.08
C TYR A 25 -9.56 18.47 -37.88
N LEU A 26 -8.61 18.31 -38.81
CA LEU A 26 -7.48 17.38 -38.66
C LEU A 26 -6.61 17.72 -37.45
N SER A 27 -6.39 19.01 -37.19
CA SER A 27 -5.64 19.46 -36.02
C SER A 27 -6.39 19.13 -34.73
N LYS A 28 -7.70 19.38 -34.67
CA LYS A 28 -8.55 19.11 -33.50
C LYS A 28 -8.59 17.61 -33.18
N THR A 29 -8.79 16.75 -34.18
CA THR A 29 -8.77 15.29 -33.99
C THR A 29 -7.39 14.78 -33.54
N SER A 30 -6.30 15.40 -34.03
CA SER A 30 -4.93 15.07 -33.56
C SER A 30 -4.70 15.46 -32.10
N VAL A 31 -5.23 16.61 -31.66
CA VAL A 31 -5.10 17.12 -30.29
C VAL A 31 -5.93 16.28 -29.33
N ASP A 32 -7.17 15.93 -29.70
CA ASP A 32 -8.06 15.12 -28.87
C ASP A 32 -7.48 13.71 -28.66
N LYS A 33 -6.85 13.12 -29.69
CA LYS A 33 -6.15 11.83 -29.56
C LYS A 33 -4.97 11.90 -28.59
N ARG A 34 -4.14 12.95 -28.66
CA ARG A 34 -3.02 13.17 -27.70
C ARG A 34 -3.51 13.36 -26.27
N ARG A 35 -4.62 14.09 -26.08
CA ARG A 35 -5.24 14.25 -24.75
C ARG A 35 -5.73 12.91 -24.18
N TYR A 36 -6.29 12.05 -25.02
CA TYR A 36 -6.73 10.71 -24.61
C TYR A 36 -5.55 9.81 -24.20
N GLU A 37 -4.43 9.82 -24.93
CA GLU A 37 -3.23 9.08 -24.53
C GLU A 37 -2.65 9.60 -23.20
N ASN A 38 -2.58 10.91 -23.03
CA ASN A 38 -2.16 11.52 -21.77
C ASN A 38 -3.09 11.15 -20.59
N MET A 39 -4.41 11.04 -20.84
CA MET A 39 -5.38 10.58 -19.85
C MET A 39 -5.14 9.12 -19.46
N LYS A 40 -4.94 8.22 -20.44
CA LYS A 40 -4.62 6.80 -20.20
C LYS A 40 -3.29 6.58 -19.50
N ILE A 41 -2.28 7.40 -19.77
CA ILE A 41 -0.99 7.32 -19.07
C ILE A 41 -1.18 7.66 -17.58
N ARG A 42 -1.93 8.72 -17.26
CA ARG A 42 -2.23 9.09 -15.86
C ARG A 42 -3.06 8.02 -15.15
N GLU A 43 -4.01 7.40 -15.83
CA GLU A 43 -4.81 6.30 -15.27
C GLU A 43 -3.95 5.07 -14.99
N ARG A 44 -3.07 4.68 -15.93
CA ARG A 44 -2.10 3.60 -15.71
C ARG A 44 -1.19 3.87 -14.52
N MET A 45 -0.69 5.11 -14.37
CA MET A 45 0.11 5.48 -13.18
C MET A 45 -0.70 5.42 -11.89
N ARG A 46 -1.98 5.85 -11.90
CA ARG A 46 -2.86 5.75 -10.73
C ARG A 46 -3.10 4.30 -10.33
N LEU A 47 -3.40 3.42 -11.27
CA LEU A 47 -3.63 2.00 -11.01
C LEU A 47 -2.36 1.33 -10.47
N ALA A 48 -1.18 1.63 -11.04
CA ALA A 48 0.09 1.13 -10.55
C ALA A 48 0.40 1.60 -9.11
N ASN A 49 0.10 2.86 -8.78
CA ASN A 49 0.27 3.38 -7.41
C ASN A 49 -0.71 2.72 -6.43
N VAL A 50 -1.98 2.55 -6.80
CA VAL A 50 -2.98 1.88 -5.96
C VAL A 50 -2.63 0.43 -5.70
N GLU A 51 -2.13 -0.29 -6.71
CA GLU A 51 -1.66 -1.67 -6.55
C GLU A 51 -0.44 -1.76 -5.63
N GLY A 52 0.53 -0.85 -5.78
CA GLY A 52 1.69 -0.77 -4.89
C GLY A 52 1.32 -0.43 -3.44
N ASP A 53 0.36 0.46 -3.24
CA ASP A 53 -0.13 0.82 -1.91
C ASP A 53 -0.93 -0.31 -1.26
N ALA A 54 -1.75 -1.02 -2.05
CA ALA A 54 -2.49 -2.19 -1.58
C ALA A 54 -1.55 -3.34 -1.20
N GLN A 55 -0.52 -3.61 -2.01
CA GLN A 55 0.49 -4.63 -1.69
C GLN A 55 1.29 -4.26 -0.44
N LYS A 56 1.66 -2.99 -0.27
CA LYS A 56 2.33 -2.54 0.96
C LYS A 56 1.44 -2.71 2.19
N LEU A 57 0.16 -2.33 2.09
CA LEU A 57 -0.78 -2.47 3.20
C LEU A 57 -0.98 -3.95 3.56
N GLN A 58 -1.14 -4.82 2.56
CA GLN A 58 -1.26 -6.26 2.76
C GLN A 58 0.00 -6.84 3.44
N LEU A 59 1.19 -6.48 2.95
CA LEU A 59 2.44 -6.95 3.52
C LEU A 59 2.63 -6.50 4.98
N MET A 60 2.29 -5.25 5.29
CA MET A 60 2.35 -4.75 6.68
C MET A 60 1.38 -5.51 7.58
N GLN A 61 0.15 -5.77 7.10
CA GLN A 61 -0.85 -6.52 7.85
C GLN A 61 -0.45 -7.99 8.06
N GLU A 62 0.12 -8.64 7.06
CA GLU A 62 0.65 -10.01 7.17
C GLU A 62 1.78 -10.09 8.20
N LEU A 63 2.70 -9.12 8.16
CA LEU A 63 3.82 -9.04 9.11
C LEU A 63 3.31 -8.84 10.55
N GLU A 64 2.33 -7.95 10.75
CA GLU A 64 1.71 -7.75 12.07
C GLU A 64 1.13 -9.05 12.63
N ILE A 65 0.42 -9.83 11.79
CA ILE A 65 -0.17 -11.10 12.19
C ILE A 65 0.92 -12.13 12.53
N GLU A 66 1.95 -12.26 11.70
CA GLU A 66 3.06 -13.19 11.93
C GLU A 66 3.79 -12.88 13.25
N MET A 67 4.05 -11.61 13.52
CA MET A 67 4.68 -11.17 14.78
C MET A 67 3.80 -11.47 16.00
N MET A 68 2.48 -11.23 15.91
CA MET A 68 1.55 -11.57 16.99
C MET A 68 1.46 -13.08 17.23
N ALA A 69 1.55 -13.89 16.17
CA ALA A 69 1.56 -15.34 16.28
C ALA A 69 2.82 -15.87 17.01
N ASP A 70 4.01 -15.36 16.67
CA ASP A 70 5.25 -15.73 17.38
C ASP A 70 5.18 -15.34 18.86
N MET A 71 4.68 -14.14 19.18
CA MET A 71 4.46 -13.70 20.56
C MET A 71 3.53 -14.68 21.31
N TYR A 72 2.39 -15.05 20.71
CA TYR A 72 1.43 -15.97 21.30
C TYR A 72 2.03 -17.36 21.59
N ASN A 73 2.82 -17.90 20.65
CA ASN A 73 3.49 -19.18 20.82
C ASN A 73 4.50 -19.16 21.98
N ARG A 74 5.29 -18.09 22.09
CA ARG A 74 6.24 -17.90 23.20
C ARG A 74 5.54 -17.70 24.54
N LEU A 75 4.46 -16.93 24.56
CA LEU A 75 3.66 -16.72 25.76
C LEU A 75 3.05 -18.04 26.26
N THR A 76 2.44 -18.81 25.37
CA THR A 76 1.79 -20.08 25.71
C THR A 76 2.80 -21.07 26.28
N THR A 77 3.94 -21.25 25.59
CA THR A 77 4.99 -22.18 26.04
C THR A 77 5.64 -21.74 27.36
N ALA A 78 5.87 -20.44 27.55
CA ALA A 78 6.43 -19.91 28.79
C ALA A 78 5.48 -20.07 29.98
N CYS A 79 4.20 -19.74 29.81
CA CYS A 79 3.23 -19.83 30.89
C CYS A 79 2.84 -21.27 31.21
N HIS A 80 2.70 -22.13 30.20
CA HIS A 80 2.52 -23.56 30.42
C HIS A 80 3.67 -24.14 31.26
N LYS A 81 4.92 -23.87 30.89
CA LYS A 81 6.09 -24.35 31.65
C LYS A 81 6.18 -23.80 33.08
N LYS A 82 5.66 -22.59 33.33
CA LYS A 82 5.74 -21.94 34.65
C LYS A 82 4.60 -22.33 35.59
N CYS A 83 3.40 -22.54 35.05
CA CYS A 83 2.19 -22.68 35.85
C CYS A 83 1.62 -24.09 35.86
N ILE A 84 1.98 -24.94 34.89
CA ILE A 84 1.50 -26.32 34.81
C ILE A 84 2.66 -27.27 35.17
N PRO A 85 2.54 -28.06 36.25
CA PRO A 85 3.55 -29.01 36.63
C PRO A 85 3.63 -30.17 35.62
N PRO A 86 4.80 -30.82 35.46
CA PRO A 86 4.95 -31.94 34.53
C PRO A 86 4.21 -33.21 34.98
N VAL A 87 3.80 -33.27 36.25
CA VAL A 87 3.00 -34.36 36.81
C VAL A 87 1.56 -33.89 36.91
N TYR A 88 0.70 -34.47 36.06
CA TYR A 88 -0.73 -34.16 36.02
C TYR A 88 -1.47 -35.08 36.99
N ASN A 89 -2.12 -34.49 38.00
CA ASN A 89 -2.97 -35.24 38.92
C ASN A 89 -4.42 -35.28 38.43
N ASP A 90 -4.85 -34.23 37.72
CA ASP A 90 -6.21 -34.06 37.20
C ASP A 90 -6.15 -33.57 35.74
N ALA A 91 -7.20 -33.85 34.96
CA ALA A 91 -7.30 -33.42 33.56
C ALA A 91 -7.78 -31.97 33.40
N GLU A 92 -8.25 -31.35 34.48
CA GLU A 92 -8.75 -29.97 34.49
C GLU A 92 -7.76 -29.02 35.14
N ILE A 93 -7.74 -27.78 34.68
CA ILE A 93 -6.89 -26.72 35.25
C ILE A 93 -7.41 -26.38 36.65
N ALA A 94 -6.59 -26.59 37.66
CA ALA A 94 -6.94 -26.24 39.03
C ALA A 94 -7.06 -24.72 39.20
N LYS A 95 -7.87 -24.26 40.15
CA LYS A 95 -8.04 -22.81 40.43
C LYS A 95 -6.71 -22.08 40.65
N GLY A 96 -5.74 -22.75 41.28
CA GLY A 96 -4.39 -22.19 41.50
C GLY A 96 -3.60 -22.02 40.20
N GLU A 97 -3.72 -22.98 39.27
CA GLU A 97 -3.06 -22.95 37.97
C GLU A 97 -3.68 -21.87 37.07
N ALA A 98 -5.01 -21.73 37.08
CA ALA A 98 -5.72 -20.67 36.36
C ALA A 98 -5.25 -19.27 36.79
N VAL A 99 -5.21 -19.01 38.11
CA VAL A 99 -4.71 -17.73 38.65
C VAL A 99 -3.23 -17.52 38.35
N CYS A 100 -2.42 -18.59 38.32
CA CYS A 100 -1.02 -18.50 37.90
C CYS A 100 -0.91 -18.07 36.43
N ILE A 101 -1.69 -18.67 35.54
CA ILE A 101 -1.69 -18.36 34.11
C ILE A 101 -2.04 -16.88 33.89
N ASP A 102 -3.10 -16.37 34.52
CA ASP A 102 -3.48 -14.95 34.42
C ASP A 102 -2.35 -14.01 34.83
N ARG A 103 -1.70 -14.31 35.96
CA ARG A 103 -0.53 -13.54 36.45
C ARG A 103 0.68 -13.69 35.53
N CYS A 104 0.87 -14.86 34.94
CA CYS A 104 1.96 -15.13 34.01
C CYS A 104 1.81 -14.31 32.73
N VAL A 105 0.62 -14.31 32.14
CA VAL A 105 0.29 -13.53 30.94
C VAL A 105 0.52 -12.04 31.19
N ALA A 106 0.01 -11.50 32.31
CA ALA A 106 0.23 -10.11 32.69
C ALA A 106 1.73 -9.76 32.77
N LYS A 107 2.51 -10.57 33.50
CA LYS A 107 3.96 -10.36 33.62
C LYS A 107 4.70 -10.52 32.29
N PHE A 108 4.27 -11.46 31.44
CA PHE A 108 4.91 -11.69 30.14
C PHE A 108 4.74 -10.47 29.24
N LEU A 109 3.54 -9.90 29.17
CA LEU A 109 3.27 -8.69 28.39
C LEU A 109 4.04 -7.48 28.92
N ASP A 110 4.10 -7.30 30.26
CA ASP A 110 4.91 -6.25 30.89
C ASP A 110 6.39 -6.36 30.52
N ILE A 111 6.95 -7.57 30.53
CA ILE A 111 8.34 -7.82 30.15
C ILE A 111 8.53 -7.61 28.65
N HIS A 112 7.61 -8.09 27.82
CA HIS A 112 7.64 -7.94 26.37
C HIS A 112 7.70 -6.45 25.97
N GLU A 113 6.89 -5.59 26.60
CA GLU A 113 6.92 -4.14 26.37
C GLU A 113 8.26 -3.50 26.77
N ARG A 114 8.81 -3.88 27.94
CA ARG A 114 10.12 -3.37 28.40
C ARG A 114 11.26 -3.79 27.48
N ILE A 115 11.25 -5.03 27.01
CA ILE A 115 12.22 -5.52 26.04
C ILE A 115 12.08 -4.74 24.73
N GLY A 116 10.86 -4.53 24.24
CA GLY A 116 10.60 -3.72 23.04
C GLY A 116 11.16 -2.30 23.16
N LYS A 117 10.93 -1.63 24.29
CA LYS A 117 11.51 -0.31 24.59
C LYS A 117 13.04 -0.33 24.56
N LYS A 118 13.67 -1.34 25.17
CA LYS A 118 15.14 -1.41 25.22
C LYS A 118 15.75 -1.74 23.86
N LEU A 119 15.14 -2.66 23.11
CA LEU A 119 15.58 -3.01 21.77
C LEU A 119 15.50 -1.81 20.82
N GLY A 120 14.42 -1.02 20.90
CA GLY A 120 14.27 0.22 20.13
C GLY A 120 15.30 1.29 20.50
N GLN A 121 15.71 1.40 21.76
CA GLN A 121 16.81 2.30 22.14
C GLN A 121 18.15 1.86 21.57
N LEU A 122 18.42 0.56 21.55
CA LEU A 122 19.66 0.01 21.02
C LEU A 122 19.74 0.17 19.50
N SER A 123 18.64 -0.03 18.76
CA SER A 123 18.63 0.16 17.31
C SER A 123 18.92 1.60 16.90
N MET A 124 18.37 2.59 17.63
CA MET A 124 18.70 4.01 17.42
C MET A 124 20.17 4.32 17.72
N GLN A 125 20.75 3.67 18.74
CA GLN A 125 22.16 3.82 19.09
C GLN A 125 23.09 3.21 18.03
N ASP A 126 22.76 2.03 17.53
CA ASP A 126 23.51 1.34 16.47
C ASP A 126 23.51 2.15 15.17
N GLU A 127 22.38 2.77 14.80
CA GLU A 127 22.29 3.63 13.62
C GLU A 127 23.16 4.89 13.74
N GLN A 128 23.32 5.43 14.95
CA GLN A 128 24.23 6.55 15.21
C GLN A 128 25.70 6.14 15.15
N LEU A 129 26.02 4.92 15.57
CA LEU A 129 27.36 4.33 15.48
C LEU A 129 27.75 4.07 14.02
N LEU A 130 26.84 3.54 13.20
CA LEU A 130 27.05 3.28 11.78
C LEU A 130 27.23 4.56 10.93
N LYS A 131 26.76 5.71 11.42
CA LYS A 131 26.88 7.01 10.75
C LYS A 131 28.20 7.74 11.06
N LYS A 132 29.04 7.22 11.96
CA LYS A 132 30.38 7.73 12.28
C LYS A 132 31.45 6.95 11.55
#